data_AF-A0A950UQG9-F1
#
_entry.id   AF-A0A950UQG9-F1
#
_cell.length_a   1.000
_cell.length_b   1.000
_cell.length_c   1.000
_cell.angle_alpha   90.00
_cell.angle_beta   90.00
_cell.angle_gamma   90.00
#
_symmetry.space_group_name_H-M   'P 1'
#
loop_
_entity.id
_entity.type
_entity.pdbx_description
1 polymer ?
#
loop_
_entity_poly.entity_id
_entity_poly.type
_entity_poly.pdbx_seq_one_letter_code
_entity_poly.pdbx_strand_id
1 'polypeptide(L)'
;MRTVADALHDRHRDQLKRSQLQAHPLLTGCAPWVIRRVAAVADEVLFPPGELLAEQGRTPGWFLLIRSGVAEVARNGALLGVVGAGDHYGEVPLLGRGAHPATVRAITPVHAWVIGAQRFVPLVDDVRPIRETLAASLAAQPALVAAARAELASRIQSMRREGSNTWPGIRPPRRRRSVRVLHVLAAIAMFVAVAVGAAAMYHPPYAVIRPGPVVDVANDIEISGAAVHPIHGRYLLVMVHTERPTLLSFATAAILGHHRPVEHVTALGGQPDVERQLHGQFTKSQQDAALAAAAALGIRPSASGALPFTVRFRDRDVVGPSGGLVYALAIEDMLSGADHAHGRTVAATGAIDPAGDVIPVGFVDDKAIAAQRAGAQVLVSPTSEVYLAADSGVRVVGASSLREALDRLAASN
;
A
#
# COMPACT_ATOMS: atom_id res chain seq x y z
N MET A 1 9.52 12.98 -18.69
CA MET A 1 9.02 14.25 -18.11
C MET A 1 8.98 14.05 -16.61
N ARG A 2 9.68 14.87 -15.81
CA ARG A 2 9.63 14.76 -14.33
C ARG A 2 8.25 15.22 -13.85
N THR A 3 7.61 14.44 -13.00
CA THR A 3 6.24 14.68 -12.53
C THR A 3 6.22 15.84 -11.53
N VAL A 4 5.10 16.56 -11.40
CA VAL A 4 4.95 17.65 -10.43
C VAL A 4 5.25 17.19 -8.99
N ALA A 5 4.94 15.93 -8.67
CA ALA A 5 5.26 15.29 -7.39
C ALA A 5 6.77 15.09 -7.16
N ASP A 6 7.55 14.79 -8.20
CA ASP A 6 9.01 14.67 -8.12
C ASP A 6 9.65 16.04 -7.89
N ALA A 7 9.14 17.07 -8.57
CA ALA A 7 9.60 18.44 -8.40
C ALA A 7 9.28 19.00 -7.00
N LEU A 8 8.16 18.61 -6.39
CA LEU A 8 7.81 18.98 -5.02
C LEU A 8 8.68 18.25 -3.99
N HIS A 9 8.96 16.96 -4.18
CA HIS A 9 9.87 16.19 -3.33
C HIS A 9 11.30 16.72 -3.38
N ASP A 10 11.80 17.07 -4.57
CA ASP A 10 13.14 17.64 -4.74
C ASP A 10 13.24 19.01 -4.04
N ARG A 11 12.22 19.87 -4.19
CA ARG A 11 12.17 21.17 -3.49
C ARG A 11 12.15 21.03 -1.97
N HIS A 12 11.35 20.10 -1.46
CA HIS A 12 11.25 19.86 -0.01
C HIS A 12 12.58 19.34 0.56
N ARG A 13 13.22 18.38 -0.12
CA ARG A 13 14.54 17.85 0.26
C ARG A 13 15.62 18.93 0.27
N ASP A 14 15.62 19.78 -0.76
CA ASP A 14 16.54 20.90 -0.87
C ASP A 14 16.36 21.92 0.26
N GLN A 15 15.11 22.22 0.62
CA GLN A 15 14.78 23.13 1.72
C GLN A 15 15.25 22.56 3.06
N LEU A 16 14.99 21.28 3.32
CA LEU A 16 15.46 20.58 4.53
C LEU A 16 16.99 20.57 4.63
N LYS A 17 17.69 20.24 3.55
CA LYS A 17 19.16 20.26 3.49
C LYS A 17 19.74 21.61 3.86
N ARG A 18 19.19 22.69 3.28
CA ARG A 18 19.64 24.06 3.56
C ARG A 18 19.36 24.45 5.01
N SER A 19 18.18 24.11 5.55
CA SER A 19 17.84 24.35 6.94
C SER A 19 18.80 23.64 7.91
N GLN A 20 19.14 22.39 7.62
CA GLN A 20 20.07 21.60 8.45
C GLN A 20 21.51 22.12 8.37
N LEU A 21 21.97 22.53 7.17
CA LEU A 21 23.29 23.16 7.01
C LEU A 21 23.36 24.51 7.73
N GLN A 22 22.31 25.32 7.67
CA GLN A 22 22.25 26.61 8.34
C GLN A 22 22.28 26.49 9.88
N ALA A 23 21.79 25.38 10.43
CA ALA A 23 21.83 25.10 11.86
C ALA A 23 23.22 24.67 12.36
N HIS A 24 24.16 24.33 11.46
CA HIS A 24 25.49 23.90 11.87
C HIS A 24 26.31 25.10 12.38
N PRO A 25 26.96 25.03 13.56
CA PRO A 25 27.66 26.16 14.20
C PRO A 25 28.62 26.93 13.28
N LEU A 26 29.39 26.22 12.44
CA LEU A 26 30.30 26.81 11.46
C LEU A 26 29.62 27.71 10.41
N LEU A 27 28.35 27.44 10.10
CA LEU A 27 27.56 28.11 9.08
C LEU A 27 26.49 29.04 9.68
N THR A 28 26.33 29.02 11.01
CA THR A 28 25.44 29.94 11.73
C THR A 28 25.87 31.38 11.45
N GLY A 29 24.93 32.21 11.01
CA GLY A 29 25.20 33.62 10.62
C GLY A 29 25.65 33.81 9.17
N CYS A 30 25.85 32.74 8.38
CA CYS A 30 26.08 32.87 6.95
C CYS A 30 24.81 33.29 6.22
N ALA A 31 24.97 34.17 5.21
CA ALA A 31 23.85 34.60 4.37
C ALA A 31 23.22 33.42 3.59
N PRO A 32 21.92 33.46 3.25
CA PRO A 32 21.23 32.36 2.58
C PRO A 32 21.87 31.90 1.26
N TRP A 33 22.50 32.81 0.52
CA TRP A 33 23.20 32.46 -0.72
C TRP A 33 24.47 31.62 -0.49
N VAL A 34 25.16 31.83 0.66
CA VAL A 34 26.29 31.01 1.08
C VAL A 34 25.83 29.59 1.38
N ILE A 35 24.75 29.46 2.16
CA ILE A 35 24.15 28.16 2.48
C ILE A 35 23.75 27.42 1.20
N ARG A 36 23.18 28.12 0.21
CA ARG A 36 22.88 27.53 -1.10
C ARG A 36 24.14 27.01 -1.82
N ARG A 37 25.25 27.74 -1.76
CA ARG A 37 26.52 27.35 -2.41
C ARG A 37 27.15 26.14 -1.72
N VAL A 38 27.14 26.11 -0.39
CA VAL A 38 27.57 24.96 0.41
C VAL A 38 26.67 23.75 0.11
N ALA A 39 25.35 23.93 0.12
CA ALA A 39 24.40 22.86 -0.15
C ALA A 39 24.53 22.28 -1.58
N ALA A 40 24.99 23.06 -2.55
CA ALA A 40 25.22 22.60 -3.92
C ALA A 40 26.43 21.65 -4.04
N VAL A 41 27.40 21.74 -3.13
CA VAL A 41 28.65 20.97 -3.19
C VAL A 41 28.80 19.91 -2.11
N ALA A 42 27.97 19.95 -1.08
CA ALA A 42 27.95 19.01 0.02
C ALA A 42 27.07 17.79 -0.28
N ASP A 43 27.57 16.59 -0.05
CA ASP A 43 26.82 15.33 -0.20
C ASP A 43 26.45 14.78 1.19
N GLU A 44 25.26 14.20 1.36
CA GLU A 44 24.89 13.52 2.61
C GLU A 44 25.53 12.13 2.65
N VAL A 45 26.29 11.83 3.70
CA VAL A 45 26.94 10.52 3.87
C VAL A 45 26.66 9.98 5.28
N LEU A 46 26.31 8.70 5.33
CA LEU A 46 26.18 7.92 6.56
C LEU A 46 27.43 7.07 6.73
N PHE A 47 28.12 7.24 7.85
CA PHE A 47 29.22 6.39 8.30
C PHE A 47 28.70 5.45 9.40
N PRO A 48 28.56 4.14 9.15
CA PRO A 48 28.23 3.16 10.18
C PRO A 48 29.29 3.08 11.29
N PRO A 49 28.93 2.53 12.47
CA PRO A 49 29.89 2.27 13.56
C PRO A 49 31.12 1.49 13.07
N GLY A 50 32.31 1.93 13.50
CA GLY A 50 33.61 1.36 13.15
C GLY A 50 34.22 1.90 11.85
N GLU A 51 33.46 2.62 11.01
CA GLU A 51 33.98 3.18 9.75
C GLU A 51 34.90 4.39 10.00
N LEU A 52 35.95 4.50 9.19
CA LEU A 52 36.92 5.59 9.28
C LEU A 52 36.40 6.82 8.52
N LEU A 53 36.23 7.93 9.23
CA LEU A 53 35.95 9.24 8.65
C LEU A 53 37.23 9.87 8.10
N ALA A 54 38.34 9.60 8.78
CA ALA A 54 39.68 10.01 8.40
C ALA A 54 40.72 9.03 8.97
N GLU A 55 41.83 8.84 8.27
CA GLU A 55 42.93 7.97 8.70
C GLU A 55 44.20 8.81 8.85
N GLN A 56 44.87 8.69 9.99
CA GLN A 56 46.11 9.40 10.27
C GLN A 56 47.13 9.21 9.14
N GLY A 57 47.78 10.31 8.77
CA GLY A 57 48.82 10.35 7.76
C GLY A 57 48.36 10.21 6.32
N ARG A 58 47.07 10.01 6.07
CA ARG A 58 46.52 10.08 4.71
C ARG A 58 46.30 11.53 4.27
N THR A 59 46.41 11.76 2.97
CA THR A 59 46.05 13.03 2.34
C THR A 59 44.55 13.28 2.47
N PRO A 60 44.11 14.48 2.85
CA PRO A 60 42.69 14.75 3.01
C PRO A 60 41.93 14.72 1.68
N GLY A 61 40.86 13.91 1.62
CA GLY A 61 39.98 13.81 0.46
C GLY A 61 38.73 14.68 0.56
N TRP A 62 38.36 15.10 1.77
CA TRP A 62 37.10 15.77 2.06
C TRP A 62 37.11 16.52 3.39
N PHE A 63 36.18 17.44 3.51
CA PHE A 63 35.78 18.15 4.71
C PHE A 63 34.40 17.66 5.15
N LEU A 64 34.19 17.53 6.46
CA LEU A 64 32.99 16.97 7.07
C LEU A 64 32.32 17.98 8.01
N LEU A 65 31.00 18.09 7.92
CA LEU A 65 30.15 18.74 8.92
C LEU A 65 29.26 17.66 9.56
N ILE A 66 29.40 17.42 10.87
CA ILE A 66 28.71 16.32 11.54
C ILE A 66 27.30 16.78 11.95
N ARG A 67 26.29 16.11 11.41
CA ARG A 67 24.88 16.38 11.74
C ARG A 67 24.43 15.62 12.97
N SER A 68 24.79 14.34 13.06
CA SER A 68 24.44 13.48 14.19
C SER A 68 25.41 12.31 14.31
N GLY A 69 25.48 11.71 15.50
CA GLY A 69 26.39 10.61 15.81
C GLY A 69 27.65 11.09 16.54
N VAL A 70 28.51 10.14 16.88
CA VAL A 70 29.75 10.34 17.65
C VAL A 70 30.87 9.53 17.02
N ALA A 71 32.05 10.14 16.89
CA ALA A 71 33.27 9.50 16.44
C ALA A 71 34.41 9.73 17.44
N GLU A 72 35.25 8.72 17.63
CA GLU A 72 36.51 8.83 18.36
C GLU A 72 37.57 9.48 17.48
N VAL A 73 38.45 10.27 18.10
CA VAL A 73 39.65 10.83 17.49
C VAL A 73 40.85 10.23 18.22
N ALA A 74 41.68 9.48 17.52
CA ALA A 74 42.85 8.81 18.08
C ALA A 74 44.11 9.05 17.24
N ARG A 75 45.26 9.19 17.89
CA ARG A 75 46.56 9.36 17.23
C ARG A 75 47.56 8.36 17.78
N ASN A 76 48.25 7.64 16.88
CA ASN A 76 49.17 6.57 17.25
C ASN A 76 48.56 5.53 18.22
N GLY A 77 47.26 5.28 18.11
CA GLY A 77 46.52 4.38 19.01
C GLY A 77 46.08 4.98 20.35
N ALA A 78 46.52 6.20 20.69
CA ALA A 78 46.06 6.91 21.88
C ALA A 78 44.81 7.75 21.58
N LEU A 79 43.76 7.62 22.40
CA LEU A 79 42.54 8.41 22.29
C LEU A 79 42.82 9.88 22.65
N LEU A 80 42.50 10.79 21.74
CA LEU A 80 42.63 12.24 21.94
C LEU A 80 41.31 12.89 22.36
N GLY A 81 40.17 12.27 22.02
CA GLY A 81 38.85 12.79 22.34
C GLY A 81 37.77 12.22 21.42
N VAL A 82 36.64 12.92 21.36
CA VAL A 82 35.50 12.58 20.50
C VAL A 82 35.01 13.82 19.76
N VAL A 83 34.42 13.60 18.58
CA VAL A 83 33.70 14.61 17.80
C VAL A 83 32.27 14.14 17.58
N GLY A 84 31.32 15.07 17.61
CA GLY A 84 29.89 14.79 17.56
C GLY A 84 29.08 15.82 16.78
N ALA A 85 27.76 15.83 17.01
CA ALA A 85 26.84 16.72 16.31
C ALA A 85 27.22 18.20 16.47
N GLY A 86 27.32 18.91 15.35
CA GLY A 86 27.73 20.32 15.31
C GLY A 86 29.24 20.53 15.16
N ASP A 87 30.04 19.48 15.33
CA ASP A 87 31.48 19.52 15.06
C ASP A 87 31.78 19.36 13.56
N HIS A 88 32.97 19.78 13.18
CA HIS A 88 33.50 19.61 11.83
C HIS A 88 34.88 18.97 11.86
N TYR A 89 35.29 18.38 10.75
CA TYR A 89 36.60 17.75 10.65
C TYR A 89 37.16 17.81 9.23
N GLY A 90 38.48 18.03 9.12
CA GLY A 90 39.24 18.00 7.86
C GLY A 90 39.78 19.35 7.42
N GLU A 91 39.42 20.43 8.10
CA GLU A 91 39.93 21.78 7.91
C GLU A 91 41.44 21.88 8.13
N VAL A 92 41.97 21.25 9.19
CA VAL A 92 43.40 21.27 9.52
C VAL A 92 44.27 20.78 8.35
N PRO A 93 44.07 19.56 7.81
CA PRO A 93 44.90 19.09 6.72
C PRO A 93 44.60 19.80 5.38
N LEU A 94 43.36 20.23 5.13
CA LEU A 94 42.99 20.90 3.86
C LEU A 94 43.53 22.33 3.77
N LEU A 95 43.36 23.14 4.82
CA LEU A 95 43.78 24.55 4.84
C LEU A 95 45.21 24.72 5.35
N GLY A 96 45.61 23.91 6.35
CA GLY A 96 46.97 23.88 6.87
C GLY A 96 47.99 23.23 5.92
N ARG A 97 47.50 22.63 4.82
CA ARG A 97 48.27 21.93 3.77
C ARG A 97 49.11 20.77 4.34
N GLY A 98 48.42 19.79 4.94
CA GLY A 98 49.05 18.66 5.63
C GLY A 98 48.28 17.34 5.42
N ALA A 99 48.78 16.26 6.04
CA ALA A 99 48.06 14.99 6.14
C ALA A 99 47.14 14.98 7.37
N HIS A 100 46.17 14.07 7.42
CA HIS A 100 45.31 13.93 8.61
C HIS A 100 46.18 13.69 9.87
N PRO A 101 46.11 14.56 10.89
CA PRO A 101 46.96 14.45 12.07
C PRO A 101 46.54 13.36 13.05
N ALA A 102 45.31 12.84 12.90
CA ALA A 102 44.72 11.79 13.72
C ALA A 102 43.77 10.94 12.87
N THR A 103 43.48 9.73 13.37
CA THR A 103 42.46 8.83 12.84
C THR A 103 41.13 9.17 13.51
N VAL A 104 40.05 9.23 12.72
CA VAL A 104 38.70 9.47 13.20
C VAL A 104 37.82 8.29 12.83
N ARG A 105 37.16 7.68 13.81
CA ARG A 105 36.34 6.48 13.63
C ARG A 105 34.97 6.64 14.23
N ALA A 106 33.93 6.28 13.50
CA ALA A 106 32.57 6.29 14.00
C ALA A 106 32.40 5.32 15.19
N ILE A 107 31.86 5.80 16.30
CA ILE A 107 31.43 4.96 17.43
C ILE A 107 29.95 4.60 17.25
N THR A 108 29.13 5.58 16.85
CA THR A 108 27.72 5.43 16.51
C THR A 108 27.52 5.73 15.01
N PRO A 109 26.34 5.47 14.41
CA PRO A 109 26.08 5.90 13.05
C PRO A 109 26.22 7.43 12.92
N VAL A 110 27.21 7.89 12.16
CA VAL A 110 27.48 9.32 11.96
C VAL A 110 26.87 9.78 10.64
N HIS A 111 25.91 10.69 10.71
CA HIS A 111 25.41 11.41 9.53
C HIS A 111 26.20 12.70 9.37
N ALA A 112 26.84 12.90 8.22
CA ALA A 112 27.61 14.09 7.95
C ALA A 112 27.37 14.64 6.54
N TRP A 113 27.56 15.94 6.39
CA TRP A 113 27.68 16.59 5.09
C TRP A 113 29.14 16.56 4.66
N VAL A 114 29.43 15.92 3.53
CA VAL A 114 30.78 15.73 2.99
C VAL A 114 31.00 16.68 1.83
N ILE A 115 32.05 17.49 1.89
CA ILE A 115 32.49 18.35 0.79
C ILE A 115 33.87 17.86 0.34
N GLY A 116 33.96 17.41 -0.91
CA GLY A 116 35.24 16.97 -1.47
C GLY A 116 36.31 18.08 -1.47
N ALA A 117 37.56 17.73 -1.23
CA ALA A 117 38.68 18.67 -1.13
C ALA A 117 38.77 19.64 -2.32
N GLN A 118 38.54 19.14 -3.54
CA GLN A 118 38.54 19.88 -4.80
C GLN A 118 37.49 21.02 -4.85
N ARG A 119 36.38 20.86 -4.13
CA ARG A 119 35.29 21.85 -4.05
C ARG A 119 35.39 22.71 -2.80
N PHE A 120 36.00 22.18 -1.74
CA PHE A 120 36.11 22.84 -0.46
C PHE A 120 37.05 24.04 -0.48
N VAL A 121 38.27 23.89 -1.03
CA VAL A 121 39.26 24.99 -1.03
C VAL A 121 38.73 26.22 -1.79
N PRO A 122 38.20 26.11 -3.03
CA PRO A 122 37.60 27.25 -3.72
C PRO A 122 36.41 27.86 -2.98
N LEU A 123 35.60 27.03 -2.30
CA LEU A 123 34.45 27.51 -1.53
C LEU A 123 34.90 28.39 -0.34
N VAL A 124 35.99 28.03 0.34
CA VAL A 124 36.53 28.80 1.45
C VAL A 124 37.16 30.11 0.96
N ASP A 125 37.86 30.07 -0.18
CA ASP A 125 38.46 31.27 -0.78
C ASP A 125 37.39 32.29 -1.22
N ASP A 126 36.30 31.81 -1.81
CA ASP A 126 35.20 32.64 -2.31
C ASP A 126 34.30 33.20 -1.18
N VAL A 127 34.24 32.55 -0.02
CA VAL A 127 33.28 32.86 1.05
C VAL A 127 33.99 33.30 2.32
N ARG A 128 34.16 34.63 2.46
CA ARG A 128 34.84 35.28 3.60
C ARG A 128 34.34 34.80 4.99
N PRO A 129 33.03 34.72 5.29
CA PRO A 129 32.58 34.27 6.61
C PRO A 129 33.05 32.87 7.00
N ILE A 130 33.02 31.92 6.05
CA ILE A 130 33.47 30.54 6.27
C ILE A 130 34.98 30.52 6.53
N ARG A 131 35.75 31.31 5.77
CA ARG A 131 37.20 31.44 5.95
C ARG A 131 37.56 32.00 7.32
N GLU A 132 36.86 33.02 7.81
CA GLU A 132 37.12 33.64 9.11
C GLU A 132 36.85 32.67 10.26
N THR A 133 35.72 31.94 10.24
CA THR A 133 35.41 30.92 11.24
C THR A 133 36.42 29.76 11.24
N LEU A 134 36.80 29.28 10.06
CA LEU A 134 37.80 28.22 9.93
C LEU A 134 39.21 28.67 10.32
N ALA A 135 39.59 29.91 9.99
CA ALA A 135 40.87 30.48 10.42
C ALA A 135 40.96 30.60 11.94
N ALA A 136 39.87 31.01 12.60
CA ALA A 136 39.79 31.02 14.07
C ALA A 136 39.93 29.60 14.66
N SER A 137 39.26 28.61 14.06
CA SER A 137 39.39 27.19 14.45
C SER A 137 40.84 26.69 14.33
N LEU A 138 41.53 26.99 13.22
CA LEU A 138 42.94 26.63 13.00
C LEU A 138 43.87 27.32 14.01
N ALA A 139 43.64 28.60 14.28
CA ALA A 139 44.44 29.38 15.22
C ALA A 139 44.32 28.85 16.66
N ALA A 140 43.15 28.30 17.03
CA ALA A 140 42.93 27.67 18.32
C ALA A 140 43.63 26.29 18.46
N GLN A 141 44.16 25.71 17.36
CA GLN A 141 44.69 24.35 17.34
C GLN A 141 46.12 24.24 16.73
N PRO A 142 47.11 25.02 17.20
CA PRO A 142 48.44 25.07 16.60
C PRO A 142 49.18 23.71 16.63
N ALA A 143 48.94 22.89 17.65
CA ALA A 143 49.53 21.56 17.79
C ALA A 143 49.04 20.57 16.71
N LEU A 144 47.75 20.62 16.35
CA LEU A 144 47.16 19.78 15.30
C LEU A 144 47.65 20.19 13.90
N VAL A 145 47.79 21.50 13.66
CA VAL A 145 48.37 22.02 12.40
C VAL A 145 49.82 21.60 12.25
N ALA A 146 50.64 21.73 13.30
CA ALA A 146 52.03 21.28 13.29
C ALA A 146 52.13 19.76 13.05
N ALA A 147 51.28 18.97 13.72
CA ALA A 147 51.20 17.52 13.52
C ALA A 147 50.86 17.13 12.07
N ALA A 148 49.87 17.80 11.46
CA ALA A 148 49.46 17.54 10.09
C ALA A 148 50.59 17.79 9.08
N ARG A 149 51.39 18.84 9.29
CA ARG A 149 52.54 19.17 8.44
C ARG A 149 53.70 18.18 8.62
N ALA A 150 54.00 17.81 9.87
CA ALA A 150 55.04 16.82 10.16
C ALA A 150 54.74 15.46 9.52
N GLU A 151 53.49 15.03 9.57
CA GLU A 151 53.02 13.78 8.98
C GLU A 151 53.08 13.79 7.44
N LEU A 152 52.84 14.95 6.81
CA LEU A 152 53.05 15.09 5.37
C LEU A 152 54.55 14.99 5.02
N ALA A 153 55.42 15.62 5.80
CA ALA A 153 56.86 15.61 5.57
C ALA A 153 57.45 14.20 5.68
N SER A 154 57.07 13.43 6.70
CA SER A 154 57.51 12.03 6.87
C SER A 154 57.07 11.16 5.69
N ARG A 155 55.85 11.37 5.18
CA ARG A 155 55.30 10.62 4.05
C ARG A 155 55.96 10.97 2.71
N ILE A 156 56.28 12.24 2.46
CA ILE A 156 57.08 12.65 1.30
C ILE A 156 58.46 11.98 1.35
N GLN A 157 59.06 11.90 2.54
CA GLN A 157 60.36 11.26 2.74
C GLN A 157 60.30 9.74 2.51
N SER A 158 59.24 9.05 2.96
CA SER A 158 59.06 7.61 2.71
C SER A 158 58.82 7.32 1.23
N MET A 159 57.99 8.13 0.55
CA MET A 159 57.76 7.99 -0.89
C MET A 159 59.03 8.19 -1.73
N ARG A 160 59.89 9.17 -1.37
CA ARG A 160 61.19 9.35 -2.03
C ARG A 160 62.11 8.14 -1.90
N ARG A 161 62.01 7.40 -0.80
CA ARG A 161 62.79 6.16 -0.58
C ARG A 161 62.23 4.97 -1.36
N GLU A 162 60.92 4.94 -1.59
CA GLU A 162 60.21 3.81 -2.21
C GLU A 162 60.03 3.94 -3.74
N GLY A 163 60.44 5.06 -4.35
CA GLY A 163 60.40 5.25 -5.81
C GLY A 163 58.99 5.24 -6.44
N SER A 164 57.92 5.31 -5.65
CA SER A 164 56.55 5.21 -6.14
C SER A 164 55.92 6.58 -6.42
N ASN A 165 55.68 6.88 -7.70
CA ASN A 165 54.95 8.08 -8.15
C ASN A 165 53.42 7.91 -8.13
N THR A 166 52.90 6.88 -7.45
CA THR A 166 51.46 6.58 -7.44
C THR A 166 50.80 7.08 -6.18
N TRP A 167 50.04 8.17 -6.33
CA TRP A 167 49.11 8.64 -5.31
C TRP A 167 47.96 7.62 -5.15
N PRO A 168 47.74 7.02 -3.96
CA PRO A 168 46.46 6.40 -3.66
C PRO A 168 45.48 7.53 -3.42
N GLY A 169 44.83 7.99 -4.49
CA GLY A 169 43.72 8.93 -4.37
C GLY A 169 42.68 8.33 -3.43
N ILE A 170 42.40 8.99 -2.31
CA ILE A 170 41.18 8.73 -1.57
C ILE A 170 40.06 9.09 -2.53
N ARG A 171 39.50 8.07 -3.19
CA ARG A 171 38.28 8.23 -3.95
C ARG A 171 37.20 8.56 -2.90
N PRO A 172 36.36 9.60 -3.11
CA PRO A 172 35.08 9.68 -2.37
C PRO A 172 34.49 8.28 -2.41
N PRO A 173 33.91 7.74 -1.32
CA PRO A 173 33.46 6.36 -1.29
C PRO A 173 32.82 6.08 -2.62
N ARG A 174 33.54 5.30 -3.45
CA ARG A 174 32.93 4.74 -4.64
C ARG A 174 31.66 4.15 -4.05
N ARG A 175 30.53 4.30 -4.72
CA ARG A 175 29.34 3.50 -4.45
C ARG A 175 29.74 2.03 -4.70
N ARG A 176 30.58 1.50 -3.80
CA ARG A 176 31.02 0.13 -3.68
C ARG A 176 29.79 -0.44 -3.06
N ARG A 177 28.93 -1.00 -3.92
CA ARG A 177 28.31 -2.27 -3.59
C ARG A 177 29.49 -3.17 -3.21
N SER A 178 29.90 -3.12 -1.94
CA SER A 178 30.88 -4.06 -1.43
C SER A 178 30.26 -5.42 -1.64
N VAL A 179 31.02 -6.42 -2.04
CA VAL A 179 30.46 -7.75 -2.25
C VAL A 179 29.74 -8.20 -0.96
N ARG A 180 30.18 -7.77 0.23
CA ARG A 180 29.45 -7.95 1.49
C ARG A 180 28.13 -7.16 1.61
N VAL A 181 28.06 -5.89 1.21
CA VAL A 181 26.77 -5.16 1.10
C VAL A 181 25.91 -5.76 0.00
N LEU A 182 26.48 -6.28 -1.08
CA LEU A 182 25.74 -7.01 -2.10
C LEU A 182 25.22 -8.35 -1.55
N HIS A 183 25.98 -9.08 -0.75
CA HIS A 183 25.54 -10.31 -0.08
C HIS A 183 24.52 -10.02 1.02
N VAL A 184 24.67 -8.94 1.78
CA VAL A 184 23.69 -8.51 2.79
C VAL A 184 22.42 -7.99 2.13
N LEU A 185 22.52 -7.16 1.09
CA LEU A 185 21.36 -6.74 0.28
C LEU A 185 20.75 -7.91 -0.48
N ALA A 186 21.53 -8.88 -0.94
CA ALA A 186 21.03 -10.09 -1.57
C ALA A 186 20.39 -11.03 -0.54
N ALA A 187 20.93 -11.13 0.68
CA ALA A 187 20.33 -11.90 1.77
C ALA A 187 19.05 -11.22 2.29
N ILE A 188 19.01 -9.90 2.39
CA ILE A 188 17.80 -9.13 2.68
C ILE A 188 16.81 -9.28 1.53
N ALA A 189 17.23 -9.14 0.27
CA ALA A 189 16.36 -9.31 -0.88
C ALA A 189 15.84 -10.75 -0.98
N MET A 190 16.65 -11.75 -0.67
CA MET A 190 16.25 -13.15 -0.60
C MET A 190 15.31 -13.39 0.58
N PHE A 191 15.59 -12.83 1.75
CA PHE A 191 14.70 -12.91 2.90
C PHE A 191 13.36 -12.23 2.62
N VAL A 192 13.37 -11.04 2.01
CA VAL A 192 12.17 -10.33 1.56
C VAL A 192 11.47 -11.15 0.47
N ALA A 193 12.18 -11.75 -0.48
CA ALA A 193 11.58 -12.61 -1.50
C ALA A 193 10.97 -13.88 -0.91
N VAL A 194 11.62 -14.50 0.08
CA VAL A 194 11.10 -15.66 0.82
C VAL A 194 9.91 -15.25 1.68
N ALA A 195 9.95 -14.10 2.36
CA ALA A 195 8.84 -13.58 3.15
C ALA A 195 7.65 -13.20 2.27
N VAL A 196 7.89 -12.57 1.12
CA VAL A 196 6.87 -12.26 0.10
C VAL A 196 6.32 -13.55 -0.50
N GLY A 197 7.16 -14.55 -0.79
CA GLY A 197 6.74 -15.87 -1.25
C GLY A 197 5.88 -16.60 -0.21
N ALA A 198 6.32 -16.62 1.05
CA ALA A 198 5.56 -17.18 2.16
C ALA A 198 4.23 -16.45 2.37
N ALA A 199 4.23 -15.11 2.31
CA ALA A 199 3.01 -14.30 2.38
C ALA A 199 2.09 -14.48 1.17
N ALA A 200 2.65 -14.79 -0.01
CA ALA A 200 1.89 -15.14 -1.21
C ALA A 200 1.31 -16.56 -1.16
N MET A 201 1.82 -17.45 -0.30
CA MET A 201 1.29 -18.81 -0.12
C MET A 201 0.41 -18.96 1.13
N TYR A 202 0.60 -18.12 2.15
CA TYR A 202 -0.20 -18.14 3.35
C TYR A 202 -1.57 -17.51 3.10
N HIS A 203 -2.63 -18.26 3.39
CA HIS A 203 -4.02 -17.80 3.30
C HIS A 203 -4.52 -17.57 4.72
N PRO A 204 -4.61 -16.32 5.20
CA PRO A 204 -5.14 -16.02 6.52
C PRO A 204 -6.62 -16.48 6.64
N PRO A 205 -7.12 -16.73 7.85
CA PRO A 205 -8.47 -17.24 8.10
C PRO A 205 -9.56 -16.17 7.93
N TYR A 206 -9.43 -15.32 6.91
CA TYR A 206 -10.37 -14.27 6.54
C TYR A 206 -10.81 -14.47 5.10
N ALA A 207 -12.07 -14.14 4.82
CA ALA A 207 -12.59 -14.04 3.47
C ALA A 207 -12.70 -12.58 3.07
N VAL A 208 -12.52 -12.30 1.78
CA VAL A 208 -12.85 -11.01 1.17
C VAL A 208 -14.04 -11.23 0.26
N ILE A 209 -15.11 -10.49 0.53
CA ILE A 209 -16.30 -10.47 -0.32
C ILE A 209 -16.13 -9.41 -1.40
N ARG A 210 -16.57 -9.74 -2.61
CA ARG A 210 -16.57 -8.84 -3.77
C ARG A 210 -17.88 -8.95 -4.55
N PRO A 211 -18.23 -7.91 -5.33
CA PRO A 211 -19.33 -7.99 -6.29
C PRO A 211 -19.13 -9.17 -7.24
N GLY A 212 -20.09 -10.08 -7.29
CA GLY A 212 -20.07 -11.28 -8.12
C GLY A 212 -20.72 -11.07 -9.50
N PRO A 213 -20.81 -12.15 -10.31
CA PRO A 213 -21.56 -12.11 -11.55
C PRO A 213 -23.05 -11.85 -11.30
N VAL A 214 -23.77 -11.48 -12.36
CA VAL A 214 -25.23 -11.37 -12.36
C VAL A 214 -25.82 -12.35 -13.37
N VAL A 215 -26.99 -12.90 -13.07
CA VAL A 215 -27.68 -13.85 -13.95
C VAL A 215 -29.11 -13.38 -14.17
N ASP A 216 -29.56 -13.40 -15.42
CA ASP A 216 -30.96 -13.17 -15.75
C ASP A 216 -31.75 -14.45 -15.52
N VAL A 217 -32.60 -14.46 -14.49
CA VAL A 217 -33.32 -15.67 -14.04
C VAL A 217 -34.48 -16.03 -14.95
N ALA A 218 -34.94 -15.13 -15.81
CA ALA A 218 -36.05 -15.38 -16.72
C ALA A 218 -35.78 -16.61 -17.61
N ASN A 219 -34.53 -16.81 -18.03
CA ASN A 219 -34.13 -17.94 -18.87
C ASN A 219 -33.89 -19.23 -18.08
N ASP A 220 -33.91 -19.18 -16.75
CA ASP A 220 -33.66 -20.33 -15.87
C ASP A 220 -34.94 -21.00 -15.39
N ILE A 221 -36.10 -20.40 -15.66
CA ILE A 221 -37.40 -20.86 -15.18
C ILE A 221 -38.17 -21.48 -16.34
N GLU A 222 -38.60 -22.74 -16.17
CA GLU A 222 -39.52 -23.43 -17.07
C GLU A 222 -40.77 -23.82 -16.27
N ILE A 223 -41.93 -23.26 -16.63
CA ILE A 223 -43.21 -23.55 -15.98
C ILE A 223 -44.08 -24.38 -16.92
N SER A 224 -44.61 -25.50 -16.42
CA SER A 224 -45.54 -26.36 -17.16
C SER A 224 -46.80 -26.63 -16.33
N GLY A 225 -47.97 -26.67 -16.98
CA GLY A 225 -49.25 -26.88 -16.31
C GLY A 225 -49.97 -25.60 -15.85
N ALA A 226 -49.47 -24.42 -16.25
CA ALA A 226 -50.12 -23.12 -16.08
C ALA A 226 -49.92 -22.26 -17.34
N ALA A 227 -50.71 -21.20 -17.48
CA ALA A 227 -50.45 -20.15 -18.48
C ALA A 227 -49.15 -19.41 -18.10
N VAL A 228 -48.29 -19.17 -19.09
CA VAL A 228 -46.99 -18.51 -18.89
C VAL A 228 -46.90 -17.33 -19.85
N HIS A 229 -46.62 -16.16 -19.30
CA HIS A 229 -46.48 -14.90 -20.00
C HIS A 229 -44.99 -14.54 -20.16
N PRO A 230 -44.59 -13.92 -21.30
CA PRO A 230 -43.23 -13.46 -21.47
C PRO A 230 -42.93 -12.29 -20.53
N ILE A 231 -41.73 -12.28 -19.94
CA ILE A 231 -41.26 -11.15 -19.15
C ILE A 231 -40.85 -10.01 -20.08
N HIS A 232 -41.39 -8.82 -19.82
CA HIS A 232 -41.03 -7.59 -20.52
C HIS A 232 -40.05 -6.77 -19.67
N GLY A 233 -38.77 -7.13 -19.73
CA GLY A 233 -37.73 -6.55 -18.89
C GLY A 233 -36.70 -7.61 -18.52
N ARG A 234 -36.03 -7.45 -17.38
CA ARG A 234 -35.03 -8.41 -16.90
C ARG A 234 -35.06 -8.53 -15.38
N TYR A 235 -34.94 -9.76 -14.88
CA TYR A 235 -34.79 -10.04 -13.45
C TYR A 235 -33.39 -10.59 -13.18
N LEU A 236 -32.56 -9.78 -12.53
CA LEU A 236 -31.16 -10.10 -12.28
C LEU A 236 -30.96 -10.64 -10.88
N LEU A 237 -30.55 -11.91 -10.80
CA LEU A 237 -29.93 -12.49 -9.62
C LEU A 237 -28.55 -11.88 -9.43
N VAL A 238 -28.36 -11.19 -8.30
CA VAL A 238 -27.09 -10.60 -7.92
C VAL A 238 -26.36 -11.49 -6.93
N MET A 239 -25.10 -11.77 -7.21
CA MET A 239 -24.27 -12.65 -6.40
C MET A 239 -23.08 -11.89 -5.82
N VAL A 240 -22.47 -12.49 -4.81
CA VAL A 240 -21.15 -12.08 -4.32
C VAL A 240 -20.17 -13.21 -4.54
N HIS A 241 -18.91 -12.86 -4.75
CA HIS A 241 -17.85 -13.83 -4.80
C HIS A 241 -17.03 -13.76 -3.51
N THR A 242 -16.76 -14.93 -2.93
CA THR A 242 -15.93 -15.07 -1.75
C THR A 242 -14.54 -15.49 -2.18
N GLU A 243 -13.56 -14.61 -2.00
CA GLU A 243 -12.16 -14.94 -2.23
C GLU A 243 -11.45 -15.19 -0.91
N ARG A 244 -10.56 -16.18 -0.88
CA ARG A 244 -9.57 -16.36 0.19
C ARG A 244 -8.29 -15.67 -0.25
N PRO A 245 -8.05 -14.41 0.13
CA PRO A 245 -6.83 -13.73 -0.26
C PRO A 245 -5.63 -14.40 0.40
N THR A 246 -4.49 -14.37 -0.28
CA THR A 246 -3.18 -14.60 0.34
C THR A 246 -2.84 -13.43 1.26
N LEU A 247 -1.95 -13.60 2.24
CA LEU A 247 -1.53 -12.52 3.14
C LEU A 247 -1.01 -11.30 2.38
N LEU A 248 -0.29 -11.55 1.28
CA LEU A 248 0.19 -10.49 0.41
C LEU A 248 -0.97 -9.73 -0.24
N SER A 249 -1.91 -10.44 -0.87
CA SER A 249 -3.06 -9.81 -1.52
C SER A 249 -3.98 -9.12 -0.52
N PHE A 250 -4.18 -9.69 0.67
CA PHE A 250 -4.89 -9.11 1.79
C PHE A 250 -4.24 -7.80 2.27
N ALA A 251 -2.92 -7.78 2.43
CA ALA A 251 -2.19 -6.58 2.82
C ALA A 251 -2.28 -5.48 1.74
N THR A 252 -2.17 -5.85 0.46
CA THR A 252 -2.36 -4.87 -0.64
C THR A 252 -3.80 -4.35 -0.71
N ALA A 253 -4.78 -5.23 -0.47
CA ALA A 253 -6.20 -4.90 -0.40
C ALA A 253 -6.51 -3.90 0.73
N ALA A 254 -5.92 -4.11 1.91
CA ALA A 254 -6.07 -3.21 3.05
C ALA A 254 -5.49 -1.81 2.78
N ILE A 255 -4.39 -1.73 2.03
CA ILE A 255 -3.74 -0.45 1.66
C ILE A 255 -4.54 0.30 0.58
N LEU A 256 -5.07 -0.43 -0.41
CA LEU A 256 -5.77 0.16 -1.56
C LEU A 256 -7.26 0.45 -1.31
N GLY A 257 -7.83 0.00 -0.20
CA GLY A 257 -9.07 0.57 0.38
C GLY A 257 -10.41 0.03 -0.12
N HIS A 258 -10.50 -1.23 -0.58
CA HIS A 258 -11.75 -1.73 -1.20
C HIS A 258 -12.27 -3.09 -0.69
N HIS A 259 -11.95 -3.50 0.53
CA HIS A 259 -12.31 -4.85 0.99
C HIS A 259 -12.79 -4.88 2.44
N ARG A 260 -13.90 -5.60 2.67
CA ARG A 260 -14.40 -5.90 4.01
C ARG A 260 -13.93 -7.31 4.39
N PRO A 261 -12.95 -7.44 5.31
CA PRO A 261 -12.56 -8.74 5.82
C PRO A 261 -13.72 -9.30 6.66
N VAL A 262 -14.19 -10.50 6.32
CA VAL A 262 -15.13 -11.24 7.15
C VAL A 262 -14.34 -12.27 7.94
N GLU A 263 -14.44 -12.18 9.27
CA GLU A 263 -13.83 -13.14 10.19
C GLU A 263 -14.61 -14.47 10.11
N HIS A 264 -13.89 -15.59 10.07
CA HIS A 264 -14.42 -16.96 9.93
C HIS A 264 -14.97 -17.33 8.54
N VAL A 265 -14.05 -17.84 7.72
CA VAL A 265 -14.29 -18.44 6.39
C VAL A 265 -15.25 -19.66 6.42
N THR A 266 -15.48 -20.26 7.59
CA THR A 266 -16.25 -21.51 7.74
C THR A 266 -17.71 -21.40 7.25
N ALA A 267 -18.27 -20.19 7.18
CA ALA A 267 -19.66 -19.97 6.78
C ALA A 267 -19.88 -19.70 5.27
N LEU A 268 -18.82 -19.54 4.46
CA LEU A 268 -18.93 -18.90 3.13
C LEU A 268 -18.34 -19.71 1.96
N GLY A 269 -18.04 -21.00 2.15
CA GLY A 269 -17.62 -21.93 1.09
C GLY A 269 -16.13 -22.32 1.07
N GLY A 270 -15.79 -23.36 0.30
CA GLY A 270 -14.44 -23.93 0.16
C GLY A 270 -14.18 -25.23 0.94
N GLN A 271 -15.19 -25.81 1.58
CA GLN A 271 -15.20 -27.20 2.05
C GLN A 271 -16.33 -27.96 1.33
N PRO A 272 -16.11 -29.20 0.84
CA PRO A 272 -17.11 -29.91 0.06
C PRO A 272 -18.45 -30.13 0.76
N ASP A 273 -18.48 -30.21 2.09
CA ASP A 273 -19.72 -30.34 2.87
C ASP A 273 -20.49 -29.01 2.95
N VAL A 274 -19.78 -27.90 3.15
CA VAL A 274 -20.38 -26.55 3.23
C VAL A 274 -20.95 -26.15 1.87
N GLU A 275 -20.23 -26.40 0.77
CA GLU A 275 -20.72 -26.13 -0.58
C GLU A 275 -21.98 -26.93 -0.91
N ARG A 276 -22.02 -28.22 -0.55
CA ARG A 276 -23.23 -29.05 -0.68
C ARG A 276 -24.40 -28.48 0.11
N GLN A 277 -24.16 -28.00 1.33
CA GLN A 277 -25.20 -27.37 2.15
C GLN A 277 -25.72 -26.07 1.53
N LEU A 278 -24.83 -25.19 1.06
CA LEU A 278 -25.20 -23.92 0.44
C LEU A 278 -25.92 -24.11 -0.91
N HIS A 279 -25.53 -25.13 -1.69
CA HIS A 279 -26.26 -25.51 -2.91
C HIS A 279 -27.66 -26.05 -2.59
N GLY A 280 -27.79 -26.88 -1.54
CA GLY A 280 -29.08 -27.32 -1.03
C GLY A 280 -29.97 -26.15 -0.58
N GLN A 281 -29.39 -25.13 0.05
CA GLN A 281 -30.12 -23.89 0.42
C GLN A 281 -30.59 -23.12 -0.82
N PHE A 282 -29.79 -23.04 -1.87
CA PHE A 282 -30.18 -22.39 -3.12
C PHE A 282 -31.35 -23.11 -3.79
N THR A 283 -31.27 -24.45 -3.90
CA THR A 283 -32.37 -25.27 -4.44
C THR A 283 -33.65 -25.09 -3.65
N LYS A 284 -33.56 -25.10 -2.31
CA LYS A 284 -34.70 -24.84 -1.44
C LYS A 284 -35.27 -23.44 -1.66
N SER A 285 -34.41 -22.43 -1.80
CA SER A 285 -34.82 -21.05 -2.04
C SER A 285 -35.61 -20.87 -3.34
N GLN A 286 -35.27 -21.62 -4.39
CA GLN A 286 -36.05 -21.64 -5.64
C GLN A 286 -37.44 -22.28 -5.45
N GLN A 287 -37.53 -23.34 -4.65
CA GLN A 287 -38.81 -23.99 -4.32
C GLN A 287 -39.71 -23.07 -3.47
N ASP A 288 -39.14 -22.44 -2.44
CA ASP A 288 -39.83 -21.48 -1.59
C ASP A 288 -40.31 -20.27 -2.42
N ALA A 289 -39.51 -19.82 -3.40
CA ALA A 289 -39.88 -18.77 -4.33
C ALA A 289 -41.09 -19.13 -5.22
N ALA A 290 -41.15 -20.36 -5.73
CA ALA A 290 -42.30 -20.84 -6.50
C ALA A 290 -43.58 -20.89 -5.65
N LEU A 291 -43.46 -21.33 -4.39
CA LEU A 291 -44.57 -21.34 -3.44
C LEU A 291 -45.03 -19.92 -3.08
N ALA A 292 -44.09 -19.00 -2.83
CA ALA A 292 -44.39 -17.61 -2.53
C ALA A 292 -45.10 -16.90 -3.69
N ALA A 293 -44.62 -17.11 -4.93
CA ALA A 293 -45.26 -16.58 -6.14
C ALA A 293 -46.68 -17.13 -6.32
N ALA A 294 -46.87 -18.43 -6.13
CA ALA A 294 -48.20 -19.04 -6.15
C ALA A 294 -49.12 -18.44 -5.06
N ALA A 295 -48.61 -18.26 -3.85
CA ALA A 295 -49.36 -17.68 -2.73
C ALA A 295 -49.77 -16.22 -3.00
N ALA A 296 -48.90 -15.41 -3.60
CA ALA A 296 -49.21 -14.04 -4.04
C ALA A 296 -50.39 -13.98 -5.03
N LEU A 297 -50.53 -15.01 -5.87
CA LEU A 297 -51.64 -15.18 -6.83
C LEU A 297 -52.88 -15.86 -6.23
N GLY A 298 -52.86 -16.18 -4.94
CA GLY A 298 -53.95 -16.91 -4.27
C GLY A 298 -54.03 -18.39 -4.64
N ILE A 299 -53.00 -18.94 -5.29
CA ILE A 299 -52.90 -20.36 -5.63
C ILE A 299 -52.41 -21.12 -4.40
N ARG A 300 -53.23 -22.07 -3.91
CA ARG A 300 -52.90 -22.86 -2.73
C ARG A 300 -52.28 -24.21 -3.13
N PRO A 301 -51.19 -24.65 -2.47
CA PRO A 301 -50.68 -25.99 -2.63
C PRO A 301 -51.69 -27.05 -2.18
N SER A 302 -51.54 -28.27 -2.70
CA SER A 302 -52.28 -29.44 -2.22
C SER A 302 -51.90 -29.78 -0.78
N ALA A 303 -52.62 -30.73 -0.15
CA ALA A 303 -52.27 -31.25 1.18
C ALA A 303 -50.86 -31.87 1.24
N SER A 304 -50.29 -32.29 0.11
CA SER A 304 -48.91 -32.79 0.01
C SER A 304 -47.88 -31.69 -0.26
N GLY A 305 -48.29 -30.42 -0.31
CA GLY A 305 -47.43 -29.28 -0.62
C GLY A 305 -47.13 -29.09 -2.10
N ALA A 306 -47.80 -29.82 -2.99
CA ALA A 306 -47.56 -29.72 -4.44
C ALA A 306 -48.38 -28.58 -5.05
N LEU A 307 -47.75 -27.78 -5.90
CA LEU A 307 -48.43 -26.77 -6.73
C LEU A 307 -49.22 -27.42 -7.87
N PRO A 308 -50.28 -26.78 -8.39
CA PRO A 308 -51.04 -27.29 -9.54
C PRO A 308 -50.28 -27.22 -10.87
N PHE A 309 -49.06 -26.66 -10.86
CA PHE A 309 -48.13 -26.59 -11.97
C PHE A 309 -46.74 -26.98 -11.49
N THR A 310 -45.84 -27.28 -12.42
CA THR A 310 -44.45 -27.62 -12.13
C THR A 310 -43.55 -26.46 -12.55
N VAL A 311 -42.61 -26.10 -11.68
CA VAL A 311 -41.53 -25.16 -11.98
C VAL A 311 -40.22 -25.93 -12.00
N ARG A 312 -39.52 -25.90 -13.13
CA ARG A 312 -38.17 -26.44 -13.26
C ARG A 312 -37.18 -25.30 -13.35
N PHE A 313 -36.07 -25.47 -12.67
CA PHE A 313 -34.98 -24.51 -12.65
C PHE A 313 -33.78 -25.08 -13.41
N ARG A 314 -33.14 -24.25 -14.23
CA ARG A 314 -31.85 -24.61 -14.82
C ARG A 314 -30.81 -24.73 -13.71
N ASP A 315 -30.06 -25.82 -13.73
CA ASP A 315 -28.95 -26.02 -12.80
C ASP A 315 -27.84 -25.00 -13.07
N ARG A 316 -27.35 -24.39 -11.99
CA ARG A 316 -26.38 -23.29 -12.01
C ARG A 316 -25.40 -23.53 -10.87
N ASP A 317 -24.14 -23.20 -11.12
CA ASP A 317 -23.11 -23.18 -10.08
C ASP A 317 -23.27 -21.93 -9.19
N VAL A 318 -24.38 -21.88 -8.45
CA VAL A 318 -24.80 -20.80 -7.56
C VAL A 318 -25.18 -21.40 -6.22
N VAL A 319 -24.83 -20.68 -5.15
CA VAL A 319 -24.96 -21.16 -3.77
C VAL A 319 -25.58 -20.10 -2.86
N GLY A 320 -26.19 -20.54 -1.77
CA GLY A 320 -26.78 -19.69 -0.73
C GLY A 320 -28.25 -19.32 -0.99
N PRO A 321 -28.93 -18.72 0.01
CA PRO A 321 -30.38 -18.54 -0.03
C PRO A 321 -30.83 -17.25 -0.73
N SER A 322 -29.92 -16.43 -1.29
CA SER A 322 -30.24 -15.06 -1.72
C SER A 322 -31.02 -14.95 -3.03
N GLY A 323 -31.31 -16.06 -3.70
CA GLY A 323 -32.05 -16.06 -4.97
C GLY A 323 -33.58 -16.03 -4.82
N GLY A 324 -34.12 -16.30 -3.64
CA GLY A 324 -35.55 -16.51 -3.44
C GLY A 324 -36.42 -15.37 -3.97
N LEU A 325 -36.11 -14.14 -3.58
CA LEU A 325 -36.92 -12.98 -3.97
C LEU A 325 -36.93 -12.75 -5.49
N VAL A 326 -35.77 -12.83 -6.16
CA VAL A 326 -35.71 -12.58 -7.61
C VAL A 326 -36.43 -13.67 -8.42
N TYR A 327 -36.33 -14.93 -7.99
CA TYR A 327 -37.08 -16.02 -8.61
C TYR A 327 -38.58 -15.85 -8.38
N ALA A 328 -39.00 -15.44 -7.18
CA ALA A 328 -40.41 -15.25 -6.86
C ALA A 328 -41.03 -14.11 -7.70
N LEU A 329 -40.31 -12.99 -7.87
CA LEU A 329 -40.73 -11.90 -8.76
C LEU A 329 -40.88 -12.38 -10.20
N ALA A 330 -39.89 -13.11 -10.73
CA ALA A 330 -39.94 -13.60 -12.11
C ALA A 330 -41.05 -14.64 -12.33
N ILE A 331 -41.25 -15.58 -11.39
CA ILE A 331 -42.32 -16.59 -11.47
C ILE A 331 -43.70 -15.92 -11.38
N GLU A 332 -43.87 -14.96 -10.47
CA GLU A 332 -45.14 -14.26 -10.32
C GLU A 332 -45.47 -13.43 -11.57
N ASP A 333 -44.50 -12.73 -12.16
CA ASP A 333 -44.68 -11.98 -13.42
C ASP A 333 -45.05 -12.93 -14.59
N MET A 334 -44.35 -14.08 -14.69
CA MET A 334 -44.66 -15.11 -15.68
C MET A 334 -46.06 -15.70 -15.52
N LEU A 335 -46.56 -15.87 -14.30
CA LEU A 335 -47.87 -16.49 -14.04
C LEU A 335 -49.02 -15.47 -14.10
N SER A 336 -48.79 -14.22 -13.70
CA SER A 336 -49.82 -13.16 -13.66
C SER A 336 -49.96 -12.42 -14.98
N GLY A 337 -48.87 -12.27 -15.74
CA GLY A 337 -48.81 -11.43 -16.94
C GLY A 337 -48.91 -9.94 -16.66
N ALA A 338 -48.65 -9.50 -15.42
CA ALA A 338 -48.81 -8.10 -15.00
C ALA A 338 -47.69 -7.16 -15.48
N ASP A 339 -46.56 -7.69 -15.97
CA ASP A 339 -45.37 -6.94 -16.38
C ASP A 339 -44.86 -6.00 -15.28
N HIS A 340 -44.38 -6.56 -14.16
CA HIS A 340 -43.88 -5.76 -13.04
C HIS A 340 -42.53 -5.09 -13.33
N ALA A 341 -41.78 -5.64 -14.29
CA ALA A 341 -40.53 -5.06 -14.73
C ALA A 341 -40.72 -3.77 -15.54
N HIS A 342 -41.81 -3.62 -16.30
CA HIS A 342 -42.10 -2.45 -17.16
C HIS A 342 -40.94 -2.10 -18.11
N GLY A 343 -40.31 -3.11 -18.71
CA GLY A 343 -39.13 -2.96 -19.56
C GLY A 343 -37.83 -2.64 -18.83
N ARG A 344 -37.85 -2.53 -17.50
CA ARG A 344 -36.67 -2.18 -16.68
C ARG A 344 -35.82 -3.42 -16.39
N THR A 345 -34.54 -3.17 -16.12
CA THR A 345 -33.65 -4.16 -15.52
C THR A 345 -33.80 -4.09 -14.01
N VAL A 346 -34.46 -5.09 -13.42
CA VAL A 346 -34.71 -5.22 -11.99
C VAL A 346 -33.72 -6.22 -11.41
N ALA A 347 -32.83 -5.79 -10.52
CA ALA A 347 -32.05 -6.69 -9.69
C ALA A 347 -32.80 -6.98 -8.40
N ALA A 348 -32.64 -8.18 -7.82
CA ALA A 348 -33.19 -8.47 -6.50
C ALA A 348 -32.30 -9.44 -5.71
N THR A 349 -32.30 -9.25 -4.38
CA THR A 349 -31.65 -10.14 -3.41
C THR A 349 -32.57 -10.31 -2.21
N GLY A 350 -32.51 -11.48 -1.58
CA GLY A 350 -33.29 -11.79 -0.39
C GLY A 350 -33.71 -13.25 -0.43
N ALA A 351 -33.64 -13.90 0.72
CA ALA A 351 -34.31 -15.17 0.88
C ALA A 351 -35.82 -14.91 0.99
N ILE A 352 -36.62 -15.89 0.64
CA ILE A 352 -38.07 -15.81 0.74
C ILE A 352 -38.58 -17.09 1.38
N ASP A 353 -39.59 -16.98 2.23
CA ASP A 353 -40.30 -18.15 2.72
C ASP A 353 -41.55 -18.45 1.85
N PRO A 354 -42.19 -19.63 2.00
CA PRO A 354 -43.38 -19.96 1.23
C PRO A 354 -44.59 -19.04 1.45
N ALA A 355 -44.61 -18.22 2.52
CA ALA A 355 -45.68 -17.24 2.76
C ALA A 355 -45.43 -15.93 1.99
N GLY A 356 -44.22 -15.74 1.50
CA GLY A 356 -43.79 -14.56 0.76
C GLY A 356 -43.07 -13.53 1.60
N ASP A 357 -42.67 -13.84 2.83
CA ASP A 357 -41.88 -12.94 3.68
C ASP A 357 -40.42 -12.92 3.22
N VAL A 358 -39.85 -11.71 3.14
CA VAL A 358 -38.48 -11.48 2.65
C VAL A 358 -37.50 -11.47 3.82
N ILE A 359 -36.50 -12.33 3.75
CA ILE A 359 -35.53 -12.59 4.80
C ILE A 359 -34.17 -11.96 4.43
N PRO A 360 -33.49 -11.27 5.37
CA PRO A 360 -32.13 -10.72 5.20
C PRO A 360 -31.09 -11.76 4.80
N VAL A 361 -30.15 -11.36 3.94
CA VAL A 361 -29.12 -12.28 3.39
C VAL A 361 -27.71 -11.71 3.39
N GLY A 362 -27.51 -10.47 3.83
CA GLY A 362 -26.21 -9.83 3.93
C GLY A 362 -25.57 -9.46 2.60
N PHE A 363 -24.43 -8.79 2.71
CA PHE A 363 -23.57 -8.32 1.60
C PHE A 363 -24.35 -7.51 0.54
N VAL A 364 -25.36 -6.77 0.98
CA VAL A 364 -26.24 -5.98 0.11
C VAL A 364 -25.49 -4.83 -0.56
N ASP A 365 -24.46 -4.29 0.09
CA ASP A 365 -23.51 -3.32 -0.48
C ASP A 365 -22.79 -3.85 -1.73
N ASP A 366 -22.14 -5.02 -1.62
CA ASP A 366 -21.44 -5.66 -2.75
C ASP A 366 -22.41 -6.07 -3.86
N LYS A 367 -23.59 -6.58 -3.49
CA LYS A 367 -24.67 -6.93 -4.43
C LYS A 367 -25.22 -5.72 -5.15
N ALA A 368 -25.34 -4.58 -4.48
CA ALA A 368 -25.80 -3.34 -5.09
C ALA A 368 -24.78 -2.78 -6.08
N ILE A 369 -23.48 -2.89 -5.79
CA ILE A 369 -22.43 -2.60 -6.76
C ILE A 369 -22.52 -3.55 -7.97
N ALA A 370 -22.78 -4.84 -7.76
CA ALA A 370 -22.98 -5.81 -8.85
C ALA A 370 -24.21 -5.45 -9.72
N ALA A 371 -25.33 -5.09 -9.08
CA ALA A 371 -26.54 -4.63 -9.75
C ALA A 371 -26.27 -3.38 -10.61
N GLN A 372 -25.60 -2.38 -10.03
CA GLN A 372 -25.24 -1.14 -10.70
C GLN A 372 -24.34 -1.40 -11.92
N ARG A 373 -23.30 -2.23 -11.79
CA ARG A 373 -22.41 -2.62 -12.89
C ARG A 373 -23.14 -3.36 -14.01
N ALA A 374 -24.18 -4.10 -13.66
CA ALA A 374 -25.05 -4.80 -14.61
C ALA A 374 -26.08 -3.90 -15.31
N GLY A 375 -26.13 -2.61 -14.97
CA GLY A 375 -27.12 -1.68 -15.50
C GLY A 375 -28.52 -1.89 -14.95
N ALA A 376 -28.65 -2.46 -13.74
CA ALA A 376 -29.92 -2.52 -13.05
C ALA A 376 -30.41 -1.09 -12.76
N GLN A 377 -31.67 -0.82 -13.08
CA GLN A 377 -32.31 0.47 -12.81
C GLN A 377 -32.89 0.52 -11.39
N VAL A 378 -33.20 -0.66 -10.84
CA VAL A 378 -33.67 -0.83 -9.47
C VAL A 378 -33.08 -2.11 -8.88
N LEU A 379 -32.73 -2.06 -7.61
CA LEU A 379 -32.41 -3.21 -6.77
C LEU A 379 -33.49 -3.36 -5.71
N VAL A 380 -34.18 -4.50 -5.69
CA VAL A 380 -35.04 -4.86 -4.56
C VAL A 380 -34.22 -5.61 -3.51
N SER A 381 -34.30 -5.17 -2.27
CA SER A 381 -33.52 -5.70 -1.15
C SER A 381 -34.40 -5.81 0.10
N PRO A 382 -34.06 -6.68 1.08
CA PRO A 382 -34.77 -6.71 2.34
C PRO A 382 -34.76 -5.34 3.00
N THR A 383 -35.92 -4.86 3.48
CA THR A 383 -36.06 -3.50 4.05
C THR A 383 -35.03 -3.21 5.14
N SER A 384 -34.71 -4.21 5.96
CA SER A 384 -33.71 -4.09 7.04
C SER A 384 -32.27 -3.97 6.56
N GLU A 385 -31.96 -4.15 5.27
CA GLU A 385 -30.59 -4.12 4.74
C GLU A 385 -30.37 -3.00 3.71
N VAL A 386 -31.42 -2.26 3.33
CA VAL A 386 -31.36 -1.18 2.33
C VAL A 386 -30.27 -0.15 2.66
N TYR A 387 -30.09 0.17 3.94
CA TYR A 387 -29.10 1.14 4.41
C TYR A 387 -27.66 0.78 4.02
N LEU A 388 -27.36 -0.51 3.78
CA LEU A 388 -26.03 -0.97 3.38
C LEU A 388 -25.67 -0.53 1.95
N ALA A 389 -26.67 -0.28 1.10
CA ALA A 389 -26.46 0.02 -0.32
C ALA A 389 -26.50 1.53 -0.66
N ALA A 390 -26.48 2.42 0.33
CA ALA A 390 -26.64 3.86 0.15
C ALA A 390 -25.67 4.47 -0.90
N ASP A 391 -24.44 3.97 -0.96
CA ASP A 391 -23.37 4.50 -1.84
C ASP A 391 -23.21 3.71 -3.16
N SER A 392 -24.11 2.79 -3.47
CA SER A 392 -23.98 1.89 -4.63
C SER A 392 -24.27 2.54 -5.98
N GLY A 393 -24.97 3.68 -5.99
CA GLY A 393 -25.39 4.38 -7.21
C GLY A 393 -26.54 3.71 -7.99
N VAL A 394 -27.06 2.56 -7.55
CA VAL A 394 -28.31 1.99 -8.05
C VAL A 394 -29.47 2.40 -7.14
N ARG A 395 -30.67 2.59 -7.71
CA ARG A 395 -31.87 2.86 -6.91
C ARG A 395 -32.24 1.62 -6.11
N VAL A 396 -32.20 1.68 -4.79
CA VAL A 396 -32.56 0.54 -3.93
C VAL A 396 -33.96 0.72 -3.36
N VAL A 397 -34.77 -0.33 -3.45
CA VAL A 397 -36.13 -0.42 -2.91
C VAL A 397 -36.15 -1.51 -1.85
N GLY A 398 -36.60 -1.14 -0.65
CA GLY A 398 -36.83 -2.10 0.43
C GLY A 398 -38.16 -2.83 0.26
N ALA A 399 -38.16 -4.13 0.51
CA ALA A 399 -39.37 -4.92 0.68
C ALA A 399 -39.23 -5.91 1.84
N SER A 400 -40.26 -6.05 2.67
CA SER A 400 -40.34 -7.10 3.70
C SER A 400 -41.19 -8.30 3.25
N SER A 401 -41.88 -8.21 2.12
CA SER A 401 -42.64 -9.30 1.51
C SER A 401 -42.62 -9.22 -0.02
N LEU A 402 -42.92 -10.33 -0.69
CA LEU A 402 -43.09 -10.37 -2.15
C LEU A 402 -44.16 -9.39 -2.62
N ARG A 403 -45.29 -9.32 -1.91
CA ARG A 403 -46.38 -8.40 -2.26
C ARG A 403 -45.92 -6.95 -2.21
N GLU A 404 -45.20 -6.57 -1.14
CA GLU A 404 -44.63 -5.22 -1.05
C GLU A 404 -43.62 -4.99 -2.19
N ALA A 405 -42.77 -5.96 -2.53
CA ALA A 405 -41.84 -5.82 -3.64
C ALA A 405 -42.56 -5.53 -4.97
N LEU A 406 -43.61 -6.28 -5.27
CA LEU A 406 -44.44 -6.08 -6.47
C LEU A 406 -45.11 -4.70 -6.47
N ASP A 407 -45.76 -4.31 -5.37
CA ASP A 407 -46.41 -3.01 -5.23
C ASP A 407 -45.43 -1.85 -5.43
N ARG A 408 -44.20 -1.97 -4.91
CA ARG A 408 -43.15 -0.95 -5.04
C ARG A 408 -42.59 -0.88 -6.45
N LEU A 409 -42.50 -2.02 -7.15
CA LEU A 409 -42.10 -2.04 -8.55
C LEU A 409 -43.16 -1.36 -9.42
N ALA A 410 -44.44 -1.65 -9.20
CA ALA A 410 -45.55 -1.00 -9.91
C ALA A 410 -45.63 0.51 -9.63
N ALA A 411 -45.45 0.94 -8.38
CA ALA A 411 -45.54 2.35 -7.97
C ALA A 411 -44.36 3.23 -8.44
N SER A 412 -43.29 2.63 -8.98
CA SER A 412 -42.09 3.35 -9.42
C SER A 412 -42.03 3.57 -10.93
N ASN A 413 -43.21 3.68 -11.55
CA ASN A 413 -43.43 4.04 -12.95
C ASN A 413 -43.74 5.53 -13.12
#